data_AF-F8JHI2-F1
#
_entry.id   AF-F8JHI2-F1
#
_cell.length_a   1.000
_cell.length_b   1.000
_cell.length_c   1.000
_cell.angle_alpha   90.00
_cell.angle_beta   90.00
_cell.angle_gamma   90.00
#
_symmetry.space_group_name_H-M   'P 1'
#
loop_
_entity.id
_entity.type
_entity.pdbx_description
1 polymer ?
#
loop_
_entity_poly.entity_id
_entity_poly.type
_entity_poly.pdbx_seq_one_letter_code
_entity_poly.pdbx_strand_id
1 'polypeptide(L)' 'METHGLFRIHNGWKCLTTQDSVRIKFPDGQETEIPEDEYRAAGYPPAFDTLLWRETSAEKSSAVRPVNDPSLK' A
#
# COMPACT_ATOMS: atom_id res chain seq x y z
N MET A 1 -6.70 -7.83 19.81
CA MET A 1 -7.06 -6.62 19.04
C MET A 1 -6.15 -6.60 17.84
N GLU A 2 -6.63 -7.16 16.73
CA GLU A 2 -5.86 -7.24 15.49
C GLU A 2 -5.81 -5.86 14.86
N THR A 3 -4.59 -5.37 14.62
CA THR A 3 -4.33 -4.06 14.04
C THR A 3 -5.00 -3.94 12.68
N HIS A 4 -6.05 -3.13 12.66
CA HIS A 4 -6.67 -2.47 11.52
C HIS A 4 -5.62 -2.17 10.44
N GLY A 5 -5.84 -2.63 9.22
CA GLY A 5 -4.84 -2.51 8.16
C GLY A 5 -4.66 -1.05 7.74
N LEU A 6 -3.58 -0.42 8.22
CA LEU A 6 -3.07 0.84 7.67
C LEU A 6 -2.07 0.50 6.56
N PHE A 7 -2.30 1.05 5.37
CA PHE A 7 -1.44 0.84 4.23
C PHE A 7 -1.10 2.15 3.53
N ARG A 8 0.07 2.22 2.90
CA ARG A 8 0.42 3.30 1.96
C ARG A 8 -0.06 2.95 0.57
N ILE A 9 -0.52 3.96 -0.15
CA ILE A 9 -0.88 3.86 -1.57
C ILE A 9 -0.21 4.99 -2.34
N HIS A 10 0.27 4.65 -3.54
CA HIS A 10 0.81 5.62 -4.46
C HIS A 10 -0.32 6.37 -5.17
N ASN A 11 -0.19 7.69 -5.28
CA ASN A 11 -1.14 8.55 -5.99
C ASN A 11 -2.58 8.28 -5.56
N GLY A 12 -2.91 8.69 -4.33
CA GLY A 12 -4.23 8.49 -3.74
C GLY A 12 -5.40 8.98 -4.60
N TRP A 13 -6.62 8.63 -4.21
CA TRP A 13 -7.86 8.89 -4.95
C TRP A 13 -8.08 10.37 -5.31
N LYS A 14 -7.44 11.30 -4.58
CA LYS A 14 -7.28 12.68 -5.05
C LYS A 14 -6.30 12.72 -6.25
N CYS A 15 -6.83 12.44 -7.44
CA CYS A 15 -6.17 12.62 -8.76
C CYS A 15 -5.59 14.02 -9.05
N LEU A 16 -5.60 14.96 -8.09
CA LEU A 16 -5.06 16.31 -8.23
C LEU A 16 -3.60 16.44 -7.77
N THR A 17 -3.06 15.41 -7.09
CA THR A 17 -1.71 15.45 -6.52
C THR A 17 -1.02 14.10 -6.71
N THR A 18 0.23 14.11 -7.15
CA THR A 18 1.10 12.91 -7.23
C THR A 18 1.62 12.47 -5.87
N GLN A 19 0.87 12.79 -4.81
CA GLN A 19 1.29 12.56 -3.43
C GLN A 19 0.79 11.19 -2.97
N ASP A 20 1.61 10.54 -2.16
CA ASP A 20 1.23 9.29 -1.52
C ASP A 20 0.16 9.55 -0.44
N SER A 21 -0.65 8.53 -0.17
CA SER A 21 -1.72 8.58 0.83
C SER A 21 -1.70 7.33 1.73
N VAL A 22 -2.24 7.47 2.92
CA VAL A 22 -2.54 6.35 3.82
C VAL A 22 -3.97 5.91 3.59
N ARG A 23 -4.18 4.61 3.35
CA ARG A 23 -5.48 3.96 3.34
C ARG A 23 -5.67 3.17 4.62
N ILE A 24 -6.71 3.51 5.36
CA ILE A 24 -7.11 2.86 6.61
C ILE A 24 -8.32 1.98 6.32
N LYS A 25 -8.23 0.70 6.65
CA LYS A 25 -9.38 -0.22 6.60
C LYS A 25 -9.91 -0.49 8.00
N PHE A 26 -11.15 -0.04 8.24
CA PHE A 26 -11.89 -0.26 9.48
C PHE A 26 -12.49 -1.68 9.52
N PRO A 27 -12.81 -2.23 10.70
CA PRO A 27 -13.28 -3.60 10.84
C PRO A 27 -14.71 -3.77 10.32
N ASP A 28 -15.45 -2.66 10.23
CA ASP A 28 -16.76 -2.56 9.57
C ASP A 28 -16.65 -2.67 8.03
N GLY A 29 -15.43 -2.76 7.50
CA GLY A 29 -15.16 -2.80 6.06
C GLY A 29 -15.06 -1.42 5.42
N GLN A 30 -15.38 -0.35 6.15
CA GLN A 30 -15.17 1.03 5.71
C GLN A 30 -13.69 1.30 5.43
N GLU A 31 -13.41 2.04 4.36
CA GLU A 31 -12.06 2.46 4.00
C GLU A 31 -11.99 3.99 3.98
N THR A 32 -10.93 4.55 4.55
CA THR A 32 -10.65 5.99 4.51
C THR A 32 -9.26 6.21 3.95
N GLU A 33 -9.13 7.24 3.13
CA GLU A 33 -7.85 7.69 2.59
C GLU A 33 -7.49 9.04 3.21
N ILE A 34 -6.27 9.15 3.72
CA ILE A 34 -5.70 10.36 4.30
C ILE A 34 -4.43 10.69 3.52
N PRO A 35 -4.30 11.87 2.91
CA PRO A 35 -3.07 12.26 2.22
C PRO A 35 -1.88 12.31 3.18
N GLU A 36 -0.67 11.99 2.69
CA GLU A 36 0.54 11.92 3.52
C GLU A 36 0.77 13.18 4.37
N ASP A 37 0.63 14.36 3.76
CA ASP A 37 0.82 15.65 4.44
C ASP A 37 -0.12 15.81 5.64
N GLU A 38 -1.40 15.46 5.48
CA GLU A 38 -2.39 15.50 6.56
C GLU A 38 -2.11 14.42 7.62
N TYR A 39 -1.71 13.23 7.19
CA TYR A 39 -1.36 12.13 8.09
C TYR A 39 -0.15 12.47 8.97
N ARG A 40 0.89 13.08 8.38
CA ARG A 40 2.09 13.57 9.07
C ARG A 40 1.78 14.76 9.97
N ALA A 41 1.00 15.73 9.48
CA ALA A 41 0.61 16.92 10.24
C ALA A 41 -0.22 16.56 11.48
N ALA A 42 -1.09 15.56 11.37
CA ALA A 42 -1.88 15.05 12.50
C ALA A 42 -1.05 14.25 13.52
N GLY A 43 0.16 13.81 13.16
CA GLY A 43 1.04 13.04 14.05
C GLY A 43 0.49 11.65 14.39
N TYR A 44 -0.27 11.03 13.49
CA TYR A 44 -0.87 9.71 13.74
C TYR A 44 0.21 8.61 13.88
N PRO A 45 0.11 7.75 14.90
CA PRO A 45 0.90 6.53 14.96
C PRO A 45 0.21 5.40 14.17
N PRO A 46 0.96 4.49 13.50
CA PRO A 46 2.43 4.49 13.36
C PRO A 46 2.89 5.47 12.26
N ALA A 47 4.17 5.87 12.28
CA ALA A 47 4.68 6.87 11.33
C ALA A 47 4.44 6.43 9.87
N PHE A 48 4.18 7.39 8.99
CA PHE A 48 3.93 7.13 7.57
C PHE A 48 4.98 6.20 6.98
N ASP A 49 6.25 6.46 7.28
CA ASP A 49 7.43 5.69 6.85
C ASP A 49 7.56 4.27 7.40
N THR A 50 6.64 3.83 8.27
CA THR A 50 6.58 2.46 8.81
C THR A 50 5.41 1.64 8.28
N LEU A 51 4.47 2.28 7.58
CA LEU A 51 3.29 1.61 7.04
C LEU A 51 3.66 0.67 5.90
N LEU A 52 2.93 -0.44 5.73
CA LEU A 52 3.17 -1.33 4.59
C LEU A 52 2.58 -0.72 3.32
N TRP A 53 3.28 -0.83 2.20
CA TRP A 53 2.71 -0.48 0.90
C TRP A 53 1.60 -1.46 0.56
N ARG A 54 0.41 -0.96 0.20
CA ARG A 54 -0.58 -1.75 -0.48
C ARG A 54 -0.12 -1.84 -1.92
N GLU A 55 0.44 -2.97 -2.31
CA GLU A 55 0.60 -3.28 -3.72
C GLU A 55 -0.80 -3.26 -4.33
N THR A 56 -1.10 -2.22 -5.12
CA THR A 56 -2.23 -2.29 -6.02
C THR A 56 -1.93 -3.45 -6.94
N SER A 57 -2.60 -4.58 -6.76
CA SER A 57 -2.49 -5.73 -7.64
C SER A 57 -3.09 -5.39 -9.01
N ALA A 58 -2.42 -4.49 -9.73
CA ALA A 58 -2.37 -4.50 -11.18
C ALA A 58 -1.38 -5.56 -11.68
N GLU A 59 -0.83 -6.40 -10.79
CA GLU A 59 -0.02 -7.55 -11.17
C GLU A 59 -0.65 -8.84 -10.63
N LYS A 60 -1.58 -9.36 -11.42
CA LYS A 60 -1.80 -10.80 -11.50
C LYS A 60 -0.42 -11.43 -11.75
N SER A 61 0.04 -12.30 -10.86
CA SER A 61 1.01 -13.35 -11.16
C SER A 61 2.37 -12.92 -11.75
N SER A 62 3.37 -12.72 -10.90
CA SER A 62 4.72 -13.21 -11.21
C SER A 62 5.40 -13.75 -9.95
N ALA A 63 4.72 -14.70 -9.32
CA ALA A 63 5.39 -15.72 -8.54
C ALA A 63 6.31 -16.52 -9.50
N VAL A 64 7.58 -16.13 -9.52
CA VAL A 64 8.76 -17.00 -9.53
C VAL A 64 8.55 -18.38 -10.18
N ARG A 65 9.14 -18.56 -11.37
CA ARG A 65 9.76 -19.84 -11.72
C ARG A 65 11.20 -19.55 -12.15
N PRO A 66 12.23 -19.93 -11.38
CA PRO A 66 13.56 -20.01 -11.93
C PRO A 66 13.59 -21.31 -12.75
N VAL A 67 13.39 -21.22 -14.06
CA VAL A 67 13.81 -22.32 -14.94
C VAL A 67 15.25 -22.03 -15.37
N ASN A 68 16.18 -22.36 -14.47
CA ASN A 68 17.49 -22.78 -14.93
C ASN A 68 17.29 -24.16 -15.58
N ASP A 69 17.34 -24.24 -16.90
CA ASP A 69 17.80 -25.46 -17.56
C ASP A 69 18.70 -25.08 -18.76
N PRO A 70 20.03 -25.16 -18.58
CA PRO A 70 20.98 -25.04 -19.67
C PRO A 70 21.27 -26.44 -20.21
N SER A 71 20.51 -26.94 -21.18
CA SER A 71 20.95 -28.05 -22.03
C SER A 71 20.08 -28.20 -23.28
N LEU A 72 20.63 -27.93 -24.46
CA LEU A 72 21.37 -28.90 -25.29
C LEU A 72 20.42 -29.83 -26.09
N LYS A 73 20.06 -29.44 -27.33
CA LYS A 73 20.17 -30.30 -28.52
C LYS A 73 19.91 -29.55 -29.82
#